data_AF-A0A966VY46-F1
#
_entry.id   AF-A0A966VY46-F1
#
_cell.length_a   1.000
_cell.length_b   1.000
_cell.length_c   1.000
_cell.angle_alpha   90.00
_cell.angle_beta   90.00
_cell.angle_gamma   90.00
#
_symmetry.space_group_name_H-M   'P 1'
#
loop_
_entity.id
_entity.type
_entity.pdbx_description
1 polymer ?
#
loop_
_entity_poly.entity_id
_entity_poly.type
_entity_poly.pdbx_seq_one_letter_code
_entity_poly.pdbx_strand_id
1 'polypeptide(L)'
;MTTATETTVPTKNLSNWVKSGTAVTATSASDVARQAGLDWSVSLHDMTASYTIPGGGQPLSIPVNNKQAVIKTTPFGQVSNIGVVGSKYKVFQNAEIFSALDTLIDSGEARYAAAGEYHGGAKVWMLLQLPNEISVAGDPHAAFLLAKTSHDGSSSVVIKPIIERLWCKNQINKIYRSKNKYMYTLRHTESSELRVQDISSILEMTYGTIEAYKTVAGRLVSRDTSRQDA
;
A
#
# COMPACT_ATOMS: atom_id res chain seq x y z
N MET A 1 15.80 -10.38 39.14
CA MET A 1 14.91 -10.25 37.97
C MET A 1 14.85 -8.78 37.62
N THR A 2 15.57 -8.37 36.58
CA THR A 2 15.66 -6.96 36.17
C THR A 2 14.56 -6.70 35.18
N THR A 3 13.52 -6.00 35.61
CA THR A 3 12.39 -5.61 34.75
C THR A 3 12.92 -4.62 33.72
N ALA A 4 12.99 -5.04 32.45
CA ALA A 4 13.34 -4.16 31.36
C ALA A 4 12.20 -3.15 31.18
N THR A 5 12.47 -1.89 31.48
CA THR A 5 11.55 -0.79 31.23
C THR A 5 11.45 -0.62 29.72
N GLU A 6 10.34 -1.04 29.11
CA GLU A 6 10.04 -0.75 27.71
C GLU A 6 9.93 0.77 27.54
N THR A 7 10.98 1.40 27.01
CA THR A 7 10.92 2.78 26.54
C THR A 7 9.94 2.85 25.36
N THR A 8 8.71 3.27 25.63
CA THR A 8 7.68 3.50 24.62
C THR A 8 8.15 4.61 23.66
N VAL A 9 8.31 4.28 22.39
CA VAL A 9 8.70 5.23 21.35
C VAL A 9 7.54 6.24 21.14
N PRO A 10 7.80 7.56 21.17
CA PRO A 10 6.77 8.56 20.91
C PRO A 10 6.08 8.31 19.57
N THR A 11 4.75 8.45 19.49
CA THR A 11 3.96 8.16 18.29
C THR A 11 4.50 8.83 17.03
N LYS A 12 5.01 10.07 17.11
CA LYS A 12 5.65 10.79 15.99
C LYS A 12 6.89 10.08 15.41
N ASN A 13 7.55 9.23 16.19
CA ASN A 13 8.80 8.55 15.84
C ASN A 13 8.60 7.05 15.52
N LEU A 14 7.36 6.55 15.59
CA LEU A 14 7.03 5.20 15.13
C LEU A 14 7.16 5.12 13.60
N SER A 15 7.46 3.93 13.07
CA SER A 15 7.44 3.73 11.62
C SER A 15 6.03 3.98 11.09
N ASN A 16 5.92 4.41 9.82
CA ASN A 16 4.61 4.73 9.25
C ASN A 16 3.68 3.50 9.25
N TRP A 17 4.21 2.27 9.23
CA TRP A 17 3.38 1.07 9.38
C TRP A 17 2.60 1.09 10.70
N VAL A 18 3.23 1.50 11.81
CA VAL A 18 2.59 1.46 13.15
C VAL A 18 1.59 2.60 13.25
N LYS A 19 1.86 3.71 12.56
CA LYS A 19 1.01 4.90 12.57
C LYS A 19 -0.23 4.77 11.70
N SER A 20 -0.13 4.07 10.57
CA SER A 20 -1.17 4.04 9.53
C SER A 20 -1.65 2.65 9.15
N GLY A 21 -1.30 1.62 9.91
CA GLY A 21 -1.71 0.25 9.64
C GLY A 21 -1.82 -0.57 10.89
N THR A 22 -2.50 -1.69 10.75
CA THR A 22 -2.76 -2.67 11.80
C THR A 22 -2.03 -3.95 11.46
N ALA A 23 -1.24 -4.47 12.40
CA ALA A 23 -0.69 -5.82 12.29
C ALA A 23 -1.83 -6.83 12.37
N VAL A 24 -1.80 -7.86 11.53
CA VAL A 24 -2.91 -8.82 11.40
C VAL A 24 -2.43 -10.25 11.59
N THR A 25 -3.30 -11.10 12.10
CA THR A 25 -3.10 -12.57 12.19
C THR A 25 -4.16 -13.30 11.37
N ALA A 26 -4.47 -12.74 10.21
CA ALA A 26 -5.51 -13.23 9.32
C ALA A 26 -4.99 -14.30 8.35
N THR A 27 -5.88 -15.19 7.93
CA THR A 27 -5.60 -16.22 6.92
C THR A 27 -6.36 -16.01 5.61
N SER A 28 -7.16 -14.94 5.50
CA SER A 28 -7.83 -14.54 4.26
C SER A 28 -7.88 -13.03 4.10
N ALA A 29 -7.94 -12.55 2.85
CA ALA A 29 -8.07 -11.14 2.49
C ALA A 29 -9.23 -10.45 3.20
N SER A 30 -10.38 -11.14 3.30
CA SER A 30 -11.58 -10.65 3.96
C SER A 30 -11.36 -10.38 5.45
N ASP A 31 -10.58 -11.24 6.10
CA ASP A 31 -10.30 -11.13 7.52
C ASP A 31 -9.26 -10.03 7.79
N VAL A 32 -8.27 -9.86 6.90
CA VAL A 32 -7.37 -8.71 6.95
C VAL A 32 -8.14 -7.41 6.82
N ALA A 33 -9.06 -7.32 5.85
CA ALA A 33 -9.85 -6.11 5.63
C ALA A 33 -10.64 -5.74 6.89
N ARG A 34 -11.25 -6.73 7.56
CA ARG A 34 -11.97 -6.50 8.82
C ARG A 34 -11.04 -6.07 9.95
N GLN A 35 -9.94 -6.79 10.18
CA GLN A 35 -8.98 -6.48 11.24
C GLN A 35 -8.33 -5.11 11.06
N ALA A 36 -8.10 -4.68 9.81
CA ALA A 36 -7.50 -3.40 9.47
C ALA A 36 -8.52 -2.25 9.28
N GLY A 37 -9.83 -2.51 9.39
CA GLY A 37 -10.88 -1.49 9.17
C GLY A 37 -10.98 -1.01 7.71
N LEU A 38 -10.69 -1.90 6.76
CA LEU A 38 -10.68 -1.67 5.31
C LEU A 38 -11.85 -2.33 4.57
N ASP A 39 -12.80 -2.92 5.30
CA ASP A 39 -13.99 -3.59 4.82
C ASP A 39 -15.11 -2.63 4.38
N TRP A 40 -14.72 -1.44 3.90
CA TRP A 40 -15.60 -0.44 3.32
C TRP A 40 -15.57 -0.51 1.78
N SER A 41 -16.59 0.07 1.15
CA SER A 41 -16.73 0.12 -0.30
C SER A 41 -16.56 1.53 -0.85
N VAL A 42 -16.22 1.61 -2.14
CA VAL A 42 -16.11 2.88 -2.87
C VAL A 42 -17.04 2.90 -4.07
N SER A 43 -17.69 4.04 -4.28
CA SER A 43 -18.56 4.29 -5.43
C SER A 43 -18.26 5.66 -6.06
N LEU A 44 -18.50 5.77 -7.36
CA LEU A 44 -18.33 7.01 -8.12
C LEU A 44 -19.68 7.69 -8.30
N HIS A 45 -19.72 9.00 -8.05
CA HIS A 45 -20.94 9.80 -8.14
C HIS A 45 -20.71 11.08 -8.94
N ASP A 46 -21.74 11.53 -9.66
CA ASP A 46 -21.73 12.83 -10.32
C ASP A 46 -21.65 13.95 -9.29
N MET A 47 -21.07 15.08 -9.69
CA MET A 47 -20.82 16.22 -8.81
C MET A 47 -21.35 17.52 -9.39
N THR A 48 -21.74 18.41 -8.48
CA THR A 48 -22.21 19.76 -8.80
C THR A 48 -21.38 20.80 -8.05
N ALA A 49 -21.15 21.94 -8.68
CA ALA A 49 -20.58 23.13 -8.06
C ALA A 49 -21.71 24.08 -7.68
N SER A 50 -21.69 24.56 -6.44
CA SER A 50 -22.58 25.63 -5.99
C SER A 50 -21.95 26.97 -6.34
N TYR A 51 -22.62 27.77 -7.18
CA TYR A 51 -22.12 29.06 -7.65
C TYR A 51 -23.18 30.16 -7.48
N THR A 52 -22.80 31.28 -6.88
CA THR A 52 -23.68 32.46 -6.76
C THR A 52 -23.19 33.52 -7.72
N ILE A 53 -24.05 33.95 -8.65
CA ILE A 53 -23.74 35.06 -9.56
C ILE A 53 -23.62 36.35 -8.72
N PRO A 54 -22.56 37.17 -8.89
CA PRO A 54 -22.45 38.45 -8.21
C PRO A 54 -23.68 39.33 -8.47
N GLY A 55 -24.36 39.78 -7.41
CA GLY A 55 -25.62 40.54 -7.50
C GLY A 55 -26.89 39.67 -7.66
N GLY A 56 -26.75 38.34 -7.77
CA GLY A 56 -27.84 37.38 -7.73
C GLY A 56 -28.19 36.92 -6.31
N GLY A 57 -29.36 36.32 -6.15
CA GLY A 57 -29.87 35.79 -4.89
C GLY A 57 -29.37 34.37 -4.57
N GLN A 58 -30.11 33.36 -5.03
CA GLN A 58 -29.86 31.96 -4.64
C GLN A 58 -28.71 31.31 -5.44
N PRO A 59 -27.91 30.41 -4.82
CA PRO A 59 -26.86 29.66 -5.52
C PRO A 59 -27.42 28.76 -6.62
N LEU A 60 -26.77 28.75 -7.77
CA LEU A 60 -27.00 27.83 -8.88
C LEU A 60 -26.21 26.54 -8.65
N SER A 61 -26.82 25.41 -9.01
CA SER A 61 -26.16 24.11 -9.08
C SER A 61 -25.68 23.87 -10.51
N ILE A 62 -24.36 23.83 -10.71
CA ILE A 62 -23.72 23.63 -12.01
C ILE A 62 -23.12 22.23 -12.07
N PRO A 63 -23.50 21.36 -13.02
CA PRO A 63 -22.91 20.03 -13.14
C PRO A 63 -21.42 20.13 -13.52
N VAL A 64 -20.58 19.36 -12.82
CA VAL A 64 -19.14 19.29 -13.11
C VAL A 64 -18.90 18.12 -14.05
N ASN A 65 -18.74 18.44 -15.33
CA ASN A 65 -18.57 17.44 -16.39
C ASN A 65 -17.19 16.74 -16.32
N ASN A 66 -17.15 15.48 -16.75
CA ASN A 66 -15.93 14.65 -16.85
C ASN A 66 -15.20 14.38 -15.52
N LYS A 67 -15.84 14.68 -14.39
CA LYS A 67 -15.32 14.42 -13.05
C LYS A 67 -16.36 13.68 -12.22
N GLN A 68 -15.88 12.83 -11.33
CA GLN A 68 -16.72 12.08 -10.40
C GLN A 68 -16.15 12.17 -8.99
N ALA A 69 -17.05 12.32 -8.02
CA ALA A 69 -16.71 12.24 -6.61
C ALA A 69 -16.53 10.77 -6.22
N VAL A 70 -15.52 10.51 -5.40
CA VAL A 70 -15.22 9.17 -4.88
C VAL A 70 -15.76 9.09 -3.47
N ILE A 71 -16.82 8.29 -3.29
CA ILE A 71 -17.53 8.17 -2.03
C ILE A 71 -17.17 6.83 -1.38
N LYS A 72 -16.56 6.92 -0.20
CA LYS A 72 -16.32 5.80 0.71
C LYS A 72 -17.56 5.59 1.57
N THR A 73 -18.02 4.34 1.67
CA THR A 73 -19.13 3.91 2.53
C THR A 73 -18.65 2.81 3.45
N THR A 74 -18.68 3.06 4.75
CA THR A 74 -18.33 2.07 5.78
C THR A 74 -19.45 1.04 5.96
N PRO A 75 -19.16 -0.16 6.53
CA PRO A 75 -20.19 -1.16 6.84
C PRO A 75 -21.35 -0.63 7.70
N PHE A 76 -21.10 0.38 8.53
CA PHE A 76 -22.09 1.00 9.41
C PHE A 76 -22.85 2.17 8.75
N GLY A 77 -22.67 2.38 7.44
CA GLY A 77 -23.38 3.40 6.67
C GLY A 77 -22.80 4.81 6.75
N GLN A 78 -21.68 5.03 7.42
CA GLN A 78 -20.98 6.32 7.37
C GLN A 78 -20.41 6.54 5.96
N VAL A 79 -20.73 7.69 5.37
CA VAL A 79 -20.28 8.12 4.04
C VAL A 79 -19.31 9.29 4.13
N SER A 80 -18.30 9.30 3.27
CA SER A 80 -17.33 10.40 3.16
C SER A 80 -16.76 10.50 1.75
N ASN A 81 -16.52 11.73 1.29
CA ASN A 81 -15.75 11.97 0.07
C ASN A 81 -14.25 11.77 0.37
N ILE A 82 -13.59 10.95 -0.46
CA ILE A 82 -12.16 10.64 -0.34
C ILE A 82 -11.35 11.03 -1.58
N GLY A 83 -11.96 11.67 -2.58
CA GLY A 83 -11.25 12.09 -3.79
C GLY A 83 -12.16 12.51 -4.93
N VAL A 84 -11.51 12.99 -6.00
CA VAL A 84 -12.17 13.35 -7.26
C VAL A 84 -11.37 12.77 -8.41
N VAL A 85 -12.03 12.01 -9.26
CA VAL A 85 -11.40 11.30 -10.39
C VAL A 85 -12.02 11.73 -11.72
N GLY A 86 -11.40 11.32 -12.82
CA GLY A 86 -11.97 11.51 -14.16
C GLY A 86 -13.07 10.48 -14.43
N SER A 87 -13.97 10.77 -15.37
CA SER A 87 -15.10 9.90 -15.74
C SER A 87 -14.74 8.51 -16.28
N LYS A 88 -13.49 8.31 -16.71
CA LYS A 88 -12.97 7.01 -17.19
C LYS A 88 -12.28 6.17 -16.11
N TYR A 89 -12.33 6.65 -14.86
CA TYR A 89 -11.66 6.01 -13.74
C TYR A 89 -12.41 4.74 -13.34
N LYS A 90 -11.70 3.61 -13.32
CA LYS A 90 -12.22 2.36 -12.79
C LYS A 90 -11.79 2.18 -11.33
N VAL A 91 -12.76 2.08 -10.43
CA VAL A 91 -12.50 1.70 -9.04
C VAL A 91 -12.18 0.22 -8.98
N PHE A 92 -11.05 -0.13 -8.35
CA PHE A 92 -10.74 -1.48 -7.91
C PHE A 92 -10.98 -1.54 -6.40
N GLN A 93 -11.88 -2.41 -5.95
CA GLN A 93 -12.24 -2.47 -4.53
C GLN A 93 -11.08 -3.03 -3.70
N ASN A 94 -11.00 -2.65 -2.42
CA ASN A 94 -9.99 -3.21 -1.52
C ASN A 94 -10.07 -4.74 -1.49
N ALA A 95 -11.28 -5.28 -1.37
CA ALA A 95 -11.55 -6.72 -1.37
C ALA A 95 -11.06 -7.41 -2.65
N GLU A 96 -11.27 -6.81 -3.81
CA GLU A 96 -10.82 -7.34 -5.11
C GLU A 96 -9.28 -7.43 -5.15
N ILE A 97 -8.59 -6.35 -4.79
CA ILE A 97 -7.12 -6.30 -4.79
C ILE A 97 -6.55 -7.30 -3.78
N PHE A 98 -7.13 -7.37 -2.60
CA PHE A 98 -6.65 -8.25 -1.53
C PHE A 98 -6.90 -9.72 -1.85
N SER A 99 -8.09 -10.06 -2.39
CA SER A 99 -8.42 -11.43 -2.78
C SER A 99 -7.49 -12.00 -3.86
N ALA A 100 -6.93 -11.14 -4.72
CA ALA A 100 -5.99 -11.58 -5.73
C ALA A 100 -4.69 -12.14 -5.11
N LEU A 101 -4.39 -11.76 -3.87
CA LEU A 101 -3.22 -12.23 -3.13
C LEU A 101 -3.50 -13.47 -2.28
N ASP A 102 -4.76 -13.90 -2.12
CA ASP A 102 -5.10 -15.08 -1.31
C ASP A 102 -4.42 -16.35 -1.84
N THR A 103 -4.25 -16.48 -3.16
CA THR A 103 -3.53 -17.62 -3.76
C THR A 103 -2.09 -17.75 -3.24
N LEU A 104 -1.43 -16.64 -2.89
CA LEU A 104 -0.08 -16.65 -2.32
C LEU A 104 -0.05 -17.15 -0.87
N ILE A 105 -1.15 -16.93 -0.15
CA ILE A 105 -1.31 -17.37 1.23
C ILE A 105 -1.65 -18.86 1.24
N ASP A 106 -2.55 -19.28 0.37
CA ASP A 106 -2.98 -20.67 0.22
C ASP A 106 -1.82 -21.58 -0.22
N SER A 107 -0.88 -21.08 -1.03
CA SER A 107 0.33 -21.82 -1.41
C SER A 107 1.40 -21.88 -0.30
N GLY A 108 1.21 -21.15 0.81
CA GLY A 108 2.17 -21.06 1.91
C GLY A 108 3.40 -20.20 1.61
N GLU A 109 3.39 -19.47 0.48
CA GLU A 109 4.52 -18.64 0.04
C GLU A 109 4.55 -17.26 0.70
N ALA A 110 3.47 -16.89 1.39
CA ALA A 110 3.39 -15.65 2.14
C ALA A 110 2.41 -15.74 3.32
N ARG A 111 2.51 -14.78 4.24
CA ARG A 111 1.49 -14.54 5.28
C ARG A 111 1.09 -13.08 5.31
N TYR A 112 -0.16 -12.78 5.64
CA TYR A 112 -0.56 -11.40 5.91
C TYR A 112 0.21 -10.84 7.12
N ALA A 113 0.78 -9.65 6.96
CA ALA A 113 1.59 -9.01 8.00
C ALA A 113 0.90 -7.77 8.58
N ALA A 114 0.48 -6.86 7.70
CA ALA A 114 -0.21 -5.64 8.08
C ALA A 114 -0.98 -5.06 6.90
N ALA A 115 -2.01 -4.28 7.18
CA ALA A 115 -2.69 -3.48 6.17
C ALA A 115 -3.13 -2.14 6.77
N GLY A 116 -3.43 -1.17 5.91
CA GLY A 116 -3.92 0.12 6.39
C GLY A 116 -4.29 1.10 5.29
N GLU A 117 -4.74 2.27 5.74
CA GLU A 117 -5.10 3.39 4.89
C GLU A 117 -4.43 4.69 5.36
N TYR A 118 -4.38 5.67 4.47
CA TYR A 118 -3.98 7.03 4.79
C TYR A 118 -4.75 8.02 3.92
N HIS A 119 -4.79 9.28 4.35
CA HIS A 119 -5.67 10.32 3.79
C HIS A 119 -7.16 9.91 3.79
N GLY A 120 -7.65 9.37 4.90
CA GLY A 120 -9.08 9.06 5.10
C GLY A 120 -9.63 7.91 4.24
N GLY A 121 -8.77 7.07 3.65
CA GLY A 121 -9.15 5.99 2.73
C GLY A 121 -8.81 6.28 1.27
N ALA A 122 -8.33 7.49 0.94
CA ALA A 122 -7.91 7.82 -0.42
C ALA A 122 -6.76 6.93 -0.90
N LYS A 123 -5.93 6.40 0.00
CA LYS A 123 -4.85 5.46 -0.33
C LYS A 123 -4.87 4.29 0.64
N VAL A 124 -4.74 3.10 0.09
CA VAL A 124 -4.82 1.82 0.81
C VAL A 124 -3.61 0.96 0.49
N TRP A 125 -3.14 0.19 1.46
CA TRP A 125 -2.02 -0.72 1.30
C TRP A 125 -2.18 -1.98 2.15
N MET A 126 -1.50 -3.03 1.72
CA MET A 126 -1.40 -4.33 2.37
C MET A 126 0.01 -4.88 2.20
N LEU A 127 0.51 -5.49 3.26
CA LEU A 127 1.81 -6.16 3.34
C LEU A 127 1.61 -7.66 3.56
N LEU A 128 2.24 -8.44 2.70
CA LEU A 128 2.43 -9.87 2.88
C LEU A 128 3.90 -10.10 3.22
N GLN A 129 4.17 -10.80 4.32
CA GLN A 129 5.52 -11.21 4.68
C GLN A 129 5.86 -12.52 3.98
N LEU A 130 7.04 -12.58 3.36
CA LEU A 130 7.57 -13.80 2.75
C LEU A 130 8.37 -14.60 3.79
N PRO A 131 8.45 -15.93 3.66
CA PRO A 131 9.17 -16.80 4.59
C PRO A 131 10.70 -16.66 4.50
N ASN A 132 11.22 -15.94 3.50
CA ASN A 132 12.65 -15.79 3.29
C ASN A 132 13.31 -14.98 4.41
N GLU A 133 14.16 -15.66 5.17
CA GLU A 133 15.11 -15.03 6.07
C GLU A 133 16.29 -14.47 5.26
N ILE A 134 16.49 -13.15 5.34
CA ILE A 134 17.62 -12.48 4.69
C ILE A 134 18.56 -12.03 5.80
N SER A 135 19.84 -12.39 5.74
CA SER A 135 20.86 -11.87 6.65
C SER A 135 21.98 -11.24 5.83
N VAL A 136 22.33 -10.00 6.16
CA VAL A 136 23.45 -9.27 5.56
C VAL A 136 24.46 -9.03 6.67
N ALA A 137 25.62 -9.70 6.62
CA ALA A 137 26.66 -9.59 7.65
C ALA A 137 26.14 -9.77 9.10
N GLY A 138 25.20 -10.70 9.31
CA GLY A 138 24.60 -10.96 10.62
C GLY A 138 23.43 -10.04 11.00
N ASP A 139 23.08 -9.08 10.15
CA ASP A 139 21.94 -8.17 10.33
C ASP A 139 20.71 -8.71 9.57
N PRO A 140 19.68 -9.22 10.26
CA PRO A 140 18.46 -9.72 9.63
C PRO A 140 17.60 -8.63 8.98
N HIS A 141 17.07 -9.04 7.85
CA HIS A 141 16.16 -8.33 6.99
C HIS A 141 14.98 -9.25 6.67
N ALA A 142 13.81 -8.65 6.46
CA ALA A 142 12.61 -9.35 6.04
C ALA A 142 12.18 -8.86 4.68
N ALA A 143 11.74 -9.80 3.83
CA ALA A 143 11.12 -9.48 2.56
C ALA A 143 9.59 -9.44 2.74
N PHE A 144 8.98 -8.44 2.10
CA PHE A 144 7.54 -8.31 2.02
C PHE A 144 7.11 -8.07 0.58
N LEU A 145 5.88 -8.44 0.28
CA LEU A 145 5.16 -7.98 -0.90
C LEU A 145 4.21 -6.86 -0.48
N LEU A 146 4.39 -5.69 -1.06
CA LEU A 146 3.52 -4.53 -0.87
C LEU A 146 2.52 -4.46 -2.01
N ALA A 147 1.24 -4.60 -1.68
CA ALA A 147 0.14 -4.20 -2.54
C ALA A 147 -0.40 -2.84 -2.08
N LYS A 148 -0.57 -1.91 -3.00
CA LYS A 148 -1.15 -0.59 -2.70
C LYS A 148 -2.01 -0.09 -3.84
N THR A 149 -2.97 0.75 -3.50
CA THR A 149 -3.86 1.42 -4.45
C THR A 149 -4.17 2.83 -3.99
N SER A 150 -4.74 3.63 -4.89
CA SER A 150 -5.39 4.88 -4.53
C SER A 150 -6.81 4.89 -5.05
N HIS A 151 -7.71 5.51 -4.32
CA HIS A 151 -9.08 5.78 -4.75
C HIS A 151 -9.23 7.22 -5.27
N ASP A 152 -8.31 8.13 -4.96
CA ASP A 152 -8.27 9.52 -5.44
C ASP A 152 -7.63 9.69 -6.82
N GLY A 153 -7.22 8.60 -7.48
CA GLY A 153 -6.56 8.60 -8.78
C GLY A 153 -5.11 9.10 -8.79
N SER A 154 -4.49 9.29 -7.62
CA SER A 154 -3.09 9.73 -7.52
C SER A 154 -2.06 8.63 -7.85
N SER A 155 -2.49 7.36 -7.90
CA SER A 155 -1.64 6.20 -8.18
C SER A 155 -2.42 5.10 -8.88
N SER A 156 -1.70 4.25 -9.62
CA SER A 156 -2.19 2.94 -10.03
C SER A 156 -2.27 1.97 -8.83
N VAL A 157 -2.95 0.85 -9.02
CA VAL A 157 -2.71 -0.36 -8.21
C VAL A 157 -1.29 -0.82 -8.50
N VAL A 158 -0.50 -1.02 -7.45
CA VAL A 158 0.90 -1.41 -7.53
C VAL A 158 1.15 -2.55 -6.57
N ILE A 159 1.77 -3.62 -7.08
CA ILE A 159 2.25 -4.74 -6.28
C ILE A 159 3.75 -4.86 -6.52
N LYS A 160 4.55 -4.85 -5.44
CA LYS A 160 6.02 -4.90 -5.56
C LYS A 160 6.69 -5.51 -4.33
N PRO A 161 7.88 -6.12 -4.50
CA PRO A 161 8.71 -6.53 -3.39
C PRO A 161 9.32 -5.33 -2.67
N ILE A 162 9.40 -5.43 -1.35
CA ILE A 162 10.15 -4.53 -0.48
C ILE A 162 10.99 -5.39 0.47
N ILE A 163 12.20 -4.93 0.78
CA ILE A 163 13.08 -5.58 1.75
C ILE A 163 13.36 -4.57 2.83
N GLU A 164 13.06 -4.94 4.07
CA GLU A 164 13.19 -4.08 5.24
C GLU A 164 14.22 -4.65 6.20
N ARG A 165 15.04 -3.76 6.75
CA ARG A 165 15.90 -4.07 7.89
C ARG A 165 15.07 -4.01 9.17
N LEU A 166 15.00 -5.11 9.92
CA LEU A 166 14.02 -5.29 11.00
C LEU A 166 14.15 -4.29 12.16
N TRP A 167 15.33 -3.70 12.37
CA TRP A 167 15.58 -2.77 13.48
C TRP A 167 15.76 -1.29 13.09
N CYS A 168 15.58 -0.94 11.81
CA CYS A 168 15.83 0.42 11.35
C CYS A 168 14.56 1.28 11.32
N LYS A 169 14.59 2.45 11.99
CA LYS A 169 13.46 3.40 12.08
C LYS A 169 13.22 4.23 10.80
N ASN A 170 14.11 4.20 9.80
CA ASN A 170 14.06 5.06 8.59
C ASN A 170 13.16 4.53 7.46
N GLN A 171 12.17 3.73 7.84
CA GLN A 171 11.78 2.52 7.12
C GLN A 171 11.02 2.74 5.79
N ILE A 172 10.52 3.93 5.45
CA ILE A 172 9.49 4.02 4.39
C ILE A 172 9.68 5.13 3.33
N ASN A 173 10.60 6.09 3.51
CA ASN A 173 10.64 7.27 2.60
C ASN A 173 11.41 7.08 1.29
N LYS A 174 12.25 6.05 1.15
CA LYS A 174 13.07 5.82 -0.06
C LYS A 174 12.50 4.77 -1.03
N ILE A 175 11.52 3.98 -0.58
CA ILE A 175 10.96 2.83 -1.31
C ILE A 175 10.00 3.25 -2.42
N TYR A 176 9.43 4.46 -2.38
CA TYR A 176 8.40 4.89 -3.33
C TYR A 176 8.91 5.54 -4.63
N ARG A 177 10.21 5.80 -4.78
CA ARG A 177 10.72 6.67 -5.85
C ARG A 177 11.39 5.99 -7.04
N SER A 178 11.74 4.71 -6.95
CA SER A 178 12.36 4.00 -8.07
C SER A 178 11.38 3.03 -8.74
N LYS A 179 11.21 3.14 -10.07
CA LYS A 179 10.64 2.08 -10.88
C LYS A 179 11.59 0.88 -10.77
N ASN A 180 11.20 -0.15 -10.03
CA ASN A 180 11.91 -1.40 -10.05
C ASN A 180 11.35 -2.25 -11.21
N LYS A 181 12.21 -2.98 -11.93
CA LYS A 181 11.80 -3.92 -12.99
C LYS A 181 10.87 -5.03 -12.47
N TYR A 182 10.82 -5.19 -11.15
CA TYR A 182 10.05 -6.18 -10.41
C TYR A 182 8.71 -5.67 -9.87
N MET A 183 8.10 -4.69 -10.55
CA MET A 183 6.86 -4.04 -10.11
C MET A 183 5.72 -4.33 -11.07
N TYR A 184 4.62 -4.87 -10.53
CA TYR A 184 3.35 -4.92 -11.24
C TYR A 184 2.60 -3.61 -11.06
N THR A 185 1.97 -3.12 -12.13
CA THR A 185 1.21 -1.87 -12.12
C THR A 185 -0.02 -2.02 -12.98
N LEU A 186 -1.19 -1.85 -12.36
CA LEU A 186 -2.49 -1.89 -13.03
C LEU A 186 -3.14 -0.50 -12.97
N ARG A 187 -3.43 0.07 -14.14
CA ARG A 187 -4.05 1.40 -14.24
C ARG A 187 -5.53 1.32 -13.89
N HIS A 188 -6.07 2.38 -13.30
CA HIS A 188 -7.50 2.52 -13.03
C HIS A 188 -8.30 2.88 -14.30
N THR A 189 -8.25 2.01 -15.32
CA THR A 189 -8.97 2.17 -16.58
C THR A 189 -9.92 1.00 -16.82
N GLU A 190 -11.00 1.21 -17.57
CA GLU A 190 -12.04 0.19 -17.79
C GLU A 190 -11.52 -1.14 -18.34
N SER A 191 -10.53 -1.09 -19.25
CA SER A 191 -9.91 -2.28 -19.85
C SER A 191 -8.93 -3.02 -18.94
N SER A 192 -8.64 -2.48 -17.75
CA SER A 192 -7.72 -3.09 -16.80
C SER A 192 -8.41 -4.17 -15.99
N GLU A 193 -7.73 -5.31 -15.89
CA GLU A 193 -8.18 -6.50 -15.18
C GLU A 193 -7.03 -7.01 -14.32
N LEU A 194 -7.32 -7.34 -13.06
CA LEU A 194 -6.35 -7.93 -12.15
C LEU A 194 -6.34 -9.45 -12.38
N ARG A 195 -5.26 -9.98 -12.96
CA ARG A 195 -5.14 -11.40 -13.29
C ARG A 195 -4.24 -12.11 -12.29
N VAL A 196 -4.69 -13.27 -11.82
CA VAL A 196 -3.92 -14.08 -10.86
C VAL A 196 -2.59 -14.55 -11.47
N GLN A 197 -2.52 -14.81 -12.79
CA GLN A 197 -1.26 -15.20 -13.43
C GLN A 197 -0.17 -14.13 -13.28
N ASP A 198 -0.54 -12.84 -13.29
CA ASP A 198 0.40 -11.75 -13.11
C ASP A 198 1.05 -11.81 -11.71
N ILE A 199 0.35 -12.37 -10.72
CA ILE A 199 0.77 -12.43 -9.32
C ILE A 199 1.81 -13.52 -9.09
N SER A 200 1.70 -14.67 -9.75
CA SER A 200 2.76 -15.70 -9.72
C SER A 200 4.10 -15.17 -10.26
N SER A 201 4.07 -14.41 -11.35
CA SER A 201 5.29 -13.75 -11.87
C SER A 201 5.88 -12.76 -10.87
N ILE A 202 5.07 -12.13 -10.01
CA ILE A 202 5.56 -11.20 -8.99
C ILE A 202 6.38 -11.91 -7.91
N LEU A 203 6.03 -13.14 -7.54
CA LEU A 203 6.83 -13.93 -6.60
C LEU A 203 8.21 -14.25 -7.17
N GLU A 204 8.27 -14.72 -8.41
CA GLU A 204 9.55 -14.98 -9.11
C GLU A 204 10.42 -13.72 -9.16
N MET A 205 9.81 -12.59 -9.50
CA MET A 205 10.44 -11.27 -9.47
C MET A 205 10.90 -10.86 -8.07
N THR A 206 10.19 -11.28 -7.02
CA THR A 206 10.55 -11.00 -5.64
C THR A 206 11.80 -11.78 -5.23
N TYR A 207 11.88 -13.08 -5.53
CA TYR A 207 13.10 -13.85 -5.28
C TYR A 207 14.30 -13.26 -6.03
N GLY A 208 14.12 -12.85 -7.29
CA GLY A 208 15.16 -12.12 -8.03
C GLY A 208 15.57 -10.79 -7.37
N THR A 209 14.63 -10.07 -6.76
CA THR A 209 14.91 -8.84 -6.00
C THR A 209 15.73 -9.14 -4.75
N ILE A 210 15.41 -10.22 -4.03
CA ILE A 210 16.12 -10.66 -2.84
C ILE A 210 17.58 -10.98 -3.16
N GLU A 211 17.84 -11.72 -4.24
CA GLU A 211 19.20 -12.07 -4.66
C GLU A 211 19.99 -10.84 -5.15
N ALA A 212 19.34 -9.93 -5.89
CA ALA A 212 19.96 -8.66 -6.27
C ALA A 212 20.31 -7.81 -5.03
N TYR A 213 19.43 -7.78 -4.03
CA TYR A 213 19.66 -7.08 -2.77
C TYR A 213 20.87 -7.65 -2.02
N LYS A 214 20.92 -8.98 -1.84
CA LYS A 214 22.07 -9.66 -1.20
C LYS A 214 23.38 -9.37 -1.93
N THR A 215 23.36 -9.39 -3.26
CA THR A 215 24.55 -9.11 -4.09
C THR A 215 25.06 -7.69 -3.88
N VAL A 216 24.19 -6.70 -3.97
CA VAL A 216 24.56 -5.29 -3.75
C VAL A 216 25.02 -5.06 -2.32
N ALA A 217 24.31 -5.62 -1.35
CA ALA A 217 24.66 -5.51 0.06
C ALA A 217 26.03 -6.13 0.36
N GLY A 218 26.30 -7.34 -0.14
CA GLY A 218 27.60 -8.00 0.00
C GLY A 218 28.75 -7.19 -0.61
N ARG A 219 28.52 -6.58 -1.79
CA ARG A 219 29.50 -5.68 -2.41
C ARG A 219 29.78 -4.42 -1.60
N LEU A 220 28.75 -3.86 -0.95
CA LEU A 220 28.91 -2.68 -0.09
C LEU A 220 29.64 -3.02 1.21
N VAL A 221 29.36 -4.19 1.80
CA VAL A 221 30.06 -4.70 2.98
C VAL A 221 31.54 -4.95 2.69
N SER A 222 31.87 -5.45 1.50
CA SER A 222 33.26 -5.73 1.11
C SER A 222 34.06 -4.51 0.64
N ARG A 223 33.44 -3.33 0.58
CA ARG A 223 34.11 -2.10 0.15
C ARG A 223 34.65 -1.36 1.37
N ASP A 224 35.98 -1.31 1.50
CA ASP A 224 36.61 -0.38 2.43
C ASP A 224 36.26 1.06 2.03
N THR A 225 35.80 1.84 3.02
CA THR A 225 35.49 3.25 2.84
C THR A 225 36.59 4.07 3.48
N SER A 226 37.30 4.86 2.67
CA SER A 226 38.26 5.83 3.18
C SER A 226 37.55 7.15 3.48
N ARG A 227 38.13 7.99 4.35
CA ARG A 227 37.58 9.34 4.65
C ARG A 227 37.51 10.27 3.42
N GLN A 228 38.15 9.92 2.30
CA GLN A 228 38.06 10.67 1.05
C GLN A 228 36.81 10.31 0.21
N ASP A 229 36.12 9.22 0.55
CA ASP A 229 34.94 8.70 -0.16
C ASP A 229 33.59 9.07 0.49
N ALA A 230 33.61 9.83 1.60
CA ALA A 230 32.45 10.20 2.41
C ALA A 230 32.02 11.66 2.19
#